data_AF-A0A023B9U1-F1
#
_entry.id   AF-A0A023B9U1-F1
#
_cell.length_a   1.000
_cell.length_b   1.000
_cell.length_c   1.000
_cell.angle_alpha   90.00
_cell.angle_beta   90.00
_cell.angle_gamma   90.00
#
_symmetry.space_group_name_H-M   'P 1'
#
loop_
_entity.id
_entity.type
_entity.pdbx_description
1 polymer ?
#
loop_
_entity_poly.entity_id
_entity_poly.type
_entity_poly.pdbx_seq_one_letter_code
_entity_poly.pdbx_strand_id
1 'polypeptide(L)'
;MFPAVGGGKGIQQRCLGLVLAGVGAAGGISEMDWFGSFWRPLKVDEFEAITGQMPAESWKRVTQWRSLANQLKASDSKFDPALWTWIGCERKLYALYTPTLPRLTTFGDELFRWNANAGAGSDLNARVETVPGADLPEKNASSRGARFDYDAYCKLRSTLSETGWKSLRRVTPAAFDKCNLAYVEVGAAISECFEEPYGAVDPQVRKSVVGKLGCGLQSVRLRNWLTGCLLQHAEGSLTDLAVFCAHVLKFAPLSGRIREPGGLHDPVAVAEAHLQVGLRCKKLECLRDGYLKFDEYAERFDSGDETRLELWKQRLANQPTVSVSSFGEMQQPKNDKPQLLPPSPVLKAGGVEEAWASRYWDLVSPEEHACLSRLVSPVPERRREAWRSVALRLSAVDPGQDGTDRVGTSDLGTSDLGTVGWTMTRSRGGERPLYIPELGTMNAPAKELGYFSTGYDGYCALYNLLGRDNWAKLRTIKPIHFKSCKEGYLRLAAEFHQCFVAPFGILDGHGVTSLTKQMRCDYRIHRDALRQARRVLPHTLRDDPVG
;
A
#
# COMPACT_ATOMS: atom_id res chain seq x y z
N MET A 1 -6.05 27.90 56.77
CA MET A 1 -6.20 26.83 57.79
C MET A 1 -6.59 25.55 57.05
N PHE A 2 -5.61 24.70 56.76
CA PHE A 2 -5.78 23.33 56.26
C PHE A 2 -4.91 22.44 57.16
N PRO A 3 -5.35 21.22 57.55
CA PRO A 3 -4.60 20.44 58.50
C PRO A 3 -3.37 19.84 57.83
N ALA A 4 -2.25 19.91 58.55
CA ALA A 4 -0.99 19.27 58.19
C ALA A 4 -1.14 17.75 58.28
N VAL A 5 -0.91 17.04 57.17
CA VAL A 5 -0.78 15.59 57.15
C VAL A 5 0.66 15.24 57.48
N GLY A 6 0.86 14.60 58.63
CA GLY A 6 2.15 14.16 59.16
C GLY A 6 2.80 13.08 58.29
N GLY A 7 4.13 13.17 58.18
CA GLY A 7 4.95 12.36 57.29
C GLY A 7 5.12 10.91 57.74
N GLY A 8 4.83 9.98 56.83
CA GLY A 8 5.30 8.60 56.88
C GLY A 8 6.52 8.41 55.98
N LYS A 9 7.73 8.66 56.48
CA LYS A 9 9.00 8.43 55.74
C LYS A 9 9.64 7.06 56.00
N GLY A 10 8.98 6.17 56.76
CA GLY A 10 9.61 4.92 57.26
C GLY A 10 9.41 3.64 56.43
N ILE A 11 8.47 3.59 55.48
CA ILE A 11 8.06 2.31 54.86
C ILE A 11 8.75 2.02 53.51
N GLN A 12 9.16 3.04 52.75
CA GLN A 12 9.77 2.82 51.42
C GLN A 12 11.20 2.24 51.45
N GLN A 13 11.96 2.43 52.53
CA GLN A 13 13.35 1.95 52.60
C GLN A 13 13.47 0.44 52.87
N ARG A 14 12.47 -0.21 53.46
CA ARG A 14 12.53 -1.66 53.76
C ARG A 14 12.20 -2.56 52.56
N CYS A 15 11.44 -2.08 51.57
CA CYS A 15 11.13 -2.89 50.39
C CYS A 15 12.30 -2.99 49.39
N LEU A 16 13.21 -2.01 49.35
CA LEU A 16 14.37 -2.05 48.43
C LEU A 16 15.47 -3.03 48.87
N GLY A 17 15.63 -3.27 50.18
CA GLY A 17 16.66 -4.18 50.69
C GLY A 17 16.40 -5.66 50.41
N LEU A 18 15.13 -6.05 50.20
CA LEU A 18 14.72 -7.43 49.96
C LEU A 18 14.82 -7.87 48.49
N VAL A 19 14.88 -6.93 47.54
CA VAL A 19 14.99 -7.25 46.10
C VAL A 19 16.41 -7.66 45.71
N LEU A 20 17.44 -7.18 46.43
CA LEU A 20 18.84 -7.44 46.06
C LEU A 20 19.45 -8.71 46.69
N ALA A 21 18.82 -9.32 47.70
CA ALA A 21 19.44 -10.40 48.48
C ALA A 21 18.90 -11.82 48.19
N GLY A 22 17.96 -11.99 47.25
CA GLY A 22 17.13 -13.21 47.16
C GLY A 22 17.35 -14.18 45.99
N VAL A 23 18.21 -13.90 45.01
CA VAL A 23 18.32 -14.74 43.79
C VAL A 23 19.72 -15.30 43.64
N GLY A 24 20.07 -16.28 44.47
CA GLY A 24 21.27 -17.09 44.31
C GLY A 24 20.88 -18.54 44.04
N ALA A 25 20.87 -18.97 42.77
CA ALA A 25 21.19 -20.35 42.37
C ALA A 25 21.05 -20.64 40.85
N ALA A 26 20.27 -19.87 40.08
CA ALA A 26 20.22 -20.03 38.63
C ALA A 26 20.85 -18.80 38.00
N GLY A 27 21.78 -18.96 37.05
CA GLY A 27 22.57 -17.90 36.41
C GLY A 27 21.78 -16.89 35.56
N GLY A 28 20.70 -16.34 36.11
CA GLY A 28 19.89 -15.30 35.50
C GLY A 28 20.65 -13.97 35.46
N ILE A 29 20.46 -13.25 34.36
CA ILE A 29 20.95 -11.89 34.19
C ILE A 29 20.26 -10.95 35.20
N SER A 30 21.04 -10.13 35.91
CA SER A 30 20.47 -9.09 36.78
C SER A 30 19.97 -7.92 35.93
N GLU A 31 18.95 -7.20 36.42
CA GLU A 31 18.48 -5.96 35.77
C GLU A 31 19.65 -4.97 35.51
N MET A 32 20.65 -4.93 36.40
CA MET A 32 21.82 -4.05 36.30
C MET A 32 22.80 -4.48 35.22
N ASP A 33 23.07 -5.78 35.11
CA ASP A 33 23.91 -6.32 34.03
C ASP A 33 23.26 -6.04 32.68
N TRP A 34 21.95 -6.28 32.56
CA TRP A 34 21.20 -5.96 31.36
C TRP A 34 21.28 -4.48 31.01
N PHE A 35 21.10 -3.57 31.96
CA PHE A 35 21.18 -2.14 31.69
C PHE A 35 22.55 -1.70 31.18
N GLY A 36 23.61 -2.29 31.75
CA GLY A 36 24.97 -2.13 31.28
C GLY A 36 25.19 -2.66 29.87
N SER A 37 24.30 -3.53 29.35
CA SER A 37 24.35 -4.17 28.04
C SER A 37 23.03 -4.17 27.26
N PHE A 38 22.15 -3.16 27.42
CA PHE A 38 20.73 -3.26 26.99
C PHE A 38 20.55 -3.40 25.47
N TRP A 39 21.57 -3.02 24.71
CA TRP A 39 21.63 -3.20 23.27
C TRP A 39 21.86 -4.66 22.89
N ARG A 40 22.32 -5.54 23.78
CA ARG A 40 22.48 -6.95 23.44
C ARG A 40 21.09 -7.58 23.31
N PRO A 41 20.82 -8.37 22.25
CA PRO A 41 19.64 -9.21 22.23
C PRO A 41 19.59 -10.11 23.47
N LEU A 42 18.42 -10.16 24.09
CA LEU A 42 18.11 -11.09 25.17
C LEU A 42 17.68 -12.43 24.59
N LYS A 43 18.03 -13.51 25.27
CA LYS A 43 17.37 -14.81 25.08
C LYS A 43 15.98 -14.78 25.73
N VAL A 44 15.13 -15.76 25.41
CA VAL A 44 13.76 -15.84 25.94
C VAL A 44 13.74 -15.92 27.47
N ASP A 45 14.59 -16.74 28.07
CA ASP A 45 14.76 -16.93 29.50
C ASP A 45 15.32 -15.67 30.19
N GLU A 46 16.27 -14.99 29.54
CA GLU A 46 16.79 -13.70 30.00
C GLU A 46 15.71 -12.60 29.96
N PHE A 47 14.91 -12.55 28.90
CA PHE A 47 13.80 -11.61 28.75
C PHE A 47 12.71 -11.81 29.81
N GLU A 48 12.29 -13.06 30.05
CA GLU A 48 11.33 -13.38 31.09
C GLU A 48 11.86 -13.02 32.48
N ALA A 49 13.13 -13.34 32.76
CA ALA A 49 13.78 -13.01 34.03
C ALA A 49 13.84 -11.51 34.29
N ILE A 50 14.19 -10.70 33.29
CA ILE A 50 14.25 -9.24 33.43
C ILE A 50 12.84 -8.64 33.52
N THR A 51 11.91 -9.11 32.68
CA THR A 51 10.53 -8.62 32.69
C THR A 51 9.86 -8.88 34.04
N GLY A 52 10.14 -10.03 34.68
CA GLY A 52 9.64 -10.34 36.03
C GLY A 52 10.22 -9.47 37.14
N GLN A 53 11.39 -8.86 36.94
CA GLN A 53 12.02 -7.94 37.89
C GLN A 53 11.57 -6.48 37.71
N MET A 54 11.10 -6.12 36.51
CA MET A 54 10.73 -4.74 36.17
C MET A 54 9.28 -4.42 36.55
N PRO A 55 9.02 -3.23 37.15
CA PRO A 55 7.68 -2.71 37.27
C PRO A 55 6.98 -2.62 35.92
N ALA A 56 5.71 -3.02 35.89
CA ALA A 56 4.87 -2.92 34.70
C ALA A 56 4.75 -1.46 34.21
N GLU A 57 4.63 -0.50 35.13
CA GLU A 57 4.44 0.90 34.77
C GLU A 57 5.77 1.62 34.51
N SER A 58 5.87 2.26 33.35
CA SER A 58 7.07 3.00 32.89
C SER A 58 7.62 4.00 33.91
N TRP A 59 6.75 4.81 34.53
CA TRP A 59 7.18 5.82 35.49
C TRP A 59 7.78 5.21 36.77
N LYS A 60 7.32 4.01 37.18
CA LYS A 60 7.91 3.28 38.30
C LYS A 60 9.29 2.76 37.91
N ARG A 61 9.46 2.26 36.69
CA ARG A 61 10.78 1.85 36.15
C ARG A 61 11.76 3.02 36.20
N VAL A 62 11.38 4.19 35.68
CA VAL A 62 12.23 5.39 35.73
C VAL A 62 12.59 5.74 37.19
N THR A 63 11.64 5.64 38.12
CA THR A 63 11.88 5.93 39.54
C THR A 63 12.83 4.91 40.19
N GLN A 64 12.65 3.62 39.91
CA GLN A 64 13.54 2.54 40.34
C GLN A 64 14.96 2.75 39.80
N TRP A 65 15.09 3.10 38.52
CA TRP A 65 16.37 3.40 37.90
C TRP A 65 17.07 4.59 38.51
N ARG A 66 16.34 5.67 38.80
CA ARG A 66 16.88 6.82 39.53
C ARG A 66 17.42 6.42 40.91
N SER A 67 16.80 5.44 41.58
CA SER A 67 17.30 4.90 42.85
C SER A 67 18.59 4.10 42.64
N LEU A 68 18.60 3.18 41.67
CA LEU A 68 19.72 2.28 41.37
C LEU A 68 20.97 3.03 40.88
N ALA A 69 20.80 4.02 40.00
CA ALA A 69 21.91 4.83 39.49
C ALA A 69 22.67 5.59 40.60
N ASN A 70 21.98 5.97 41.69
CA ASN A 70 22.63 6.59 42.84
C ASN A 70 23.46 5.58 43.66
N GLN A 71 23.08 4.31 43.65
CA GLN A 71 23.80 3.23 44.33
C GLN A 71 25.05 2.78 43.54
N LEU A 72 24.96 2.80 42.21
CA LEU A 72 26.03 2.36 41.30
C LEU A 72 27.34 3.17 41.41
N LYS A 73 27.27 4.44 41.82
CA LYS A 73 28.48 5.23 42.04
C LYS A 73 29.38 4.67 43.15
N ALA A 74 28.86 3.74 43.96
CA ALA A 74 29.55 3.17 45.10
C ALA A 74 30.04 1.72 44.89
N SER A 75 29.74 1.06 43.76
CA SER A 75 30.07 -0.36 43.55
C SER A 75 30.87 -0.64 42.27
N ASP A 76 31.68 -1.72 42.32
CA ASP A 76 32.61 -2.23 41.30
C ASP A 76 31.93 -2.83 40.05
N SER A 77 30.81 -2.23 39.62
CA SER A 77 29.97 -2.76 38.56
C SER A 77 30.55 -2.51 37.15
N LYS A 78 30.20 -3.38 36.19
CA LYS A 78 30.49 -3.22 34.74
C LYS A 78 29.80 -1.99 34.10
N PHE A 79 29.08 -1.20 34.89
CA PHE A 79 28.42 0.00 34.44
C PHE A 79 29.42 1.15 34.38
N ASP A 80 29.66 1.68 33.18
CA ASP A 80 30.48 2.89 32.99
C ASP A 80 29.58 4.13 32.90
N PRO A 81 29.52 4.98 33.95
CA PRO A 81 28.71 6.20 33.93
C PRO A 81 29.16 7.20 32.85
N ALA A 82 30.43 7.17 32.41
CA ALA A 82 30.96 8.12 31.44
C ALA A 82 30.32 7.98 30.05
N LEU A 83 29.73 6.82 29.75
CA LEU A 83 29.04 6.55 28.49
C LEU A 83 27.61 7.12 28.44
N TRP A 84 27.12 7.69 29.54
CA TRP A 84 25.74 8.15 29.67
C TRP A 84 25.67 9.67 29.78
N THR A 85 24.64 10.25 29.17
CA THR A 85 24.28 11.65 29.39
C THR A 85 23.52 11.77 30.70
N TRP A 86 24.10 12.51 31.64
CA TRP A 86 23.50 12.80 32.94
C TRP A 86 22.91 14.20 32.97
N ILE A 87 21.78 14.34 33.67
CA ILE A 87 21.20 15.64 34.01
C ILE A 87 21.22 15.85 35.52
N GLY A 88 21.51 17.08 35.93
CA GLY A 88 21.50 17.48 37.33
C GLY A 88 20.13 17.98 37.76
N CYS A 89 19.60 17.43 38.85
CA CYS A 89 18.41 17.95 39.52
C CYS A 89 18.56 17.80 41.04
N GLU A 90 18.49 18.92 41.76
CA GLU A 90 18.54 18.97 43.23
C GLU A 90 19.73 18.22 43.85
N ARG A 91 20.94 18.45 43.32
CA ARG A 91 22.22 17.80 43.72
C ARG A 91 22.32 16.30 43.40
N LYS A 92 21.35 15.73 42.70
CA LYS A 92 21.39 14.36 42.20
C LYS A 92 21.63 14.36 40.69
N LEU A 93 22.31 13.33 40.20
CA LEU A 93 22.48 13.08 38.78
C LEU A 93 21.55 11.96 38.35
N TYR A 94 20.84 12.16 37.26
CA TYR A 94 19.94 11.18 36.68
C TYR A 94 20.35 10.93 35.22
N ALA A 95 20.29 9.68 34.78
CA ALA A 95 20.48 9.38 33.38
C ALA A 95 19.33 10.02 32.60
N LEU A 96 19.65 10.78 31.55
CA LEU A 96 18.64 11.43 30.73
C LEU A 96 17.75 10.40 30.00
N TYR A 97 18.34 9.27 29.66
CA TYR A 97 17.73 8.15 28.96
C TYR A 97 17.73 6.92 29.87
N THR A 98 16.63 6.18 29.88
CA THR A 98 16.49 4.92 30.60
C THR A 98 15.98 3.86 29.62
N PRO A 99 16.78 2.86 29.22
CA PRO A 99 16.29 1.74 28.42
C PRO A 99 15.13 1.04 29.13
N THR A 100 14.14 0.64 28.35
CA THR A 100 13.00 -0.14 28.81
C THR A 100 12.87 -1.39 27.97
N LEU A 101 12.32 -2.45 28.55
CA LEU A 101 11.78 -3.53 27.73
C LEU A 101 10.45 -3.05 27.13
N PRO A 102 10.34 -3.05 25.78
CA PRO A 102 9.13 -2.63 25.11
C PRO A 102 8.00 -3.58 25.50
N ARG A 103 6.82 -3.01 25.73
CA ARG A 103 5.60 -3.77 26.00
C ARG A 103 4.60 -3.43 24.91
N LEU A 104 3.81 -4.39 24.48
CA LEU A 104 2.71 -4.10 23.57
C LEU A 104 1.68 -3.21 24.28
N THR A 105 1.20 -2.20 23.58
CA THR A 105 -0.01 -1.49 24.01
C THR A 105 -1.23 -2.41 23.79
N THR A 106 -2.40 -2.04 24.32
CA THR A 106 -3.65 -2.76 23.99
C THR A 106 -3.89 -2.82 22.48
N PHE A 107 -3.64 -1.72 21.77
CA PHE A 107 -3.75 -1.67 20.30
C PHE A 107 -2.73 -2.61 19.62
N GLY A 108 -1.47 -2.59 20.07
CA GLY A 108 -0.42 -3.43 19.52
C GLY A 108 -0.71 -4.91 19.71
N ASP A 109 -1.18 -5.31 20.90
CA ASP A 109 -1.60 -6.68 21.19
C ASP A 109 -2.74 -7.15 20.27
N GLU A 110 -3.76 -6.31 20.08
CA GLU A 110 -4.87 -6.59 19.14
C GLU A 110 -4.38 -6.69 17.69
N LEU A 111 -3.52 -5.77 17.25
CA LEU A 111 -2.95 -5.78 15.90
C LEU A 111 -2.09 -7.02 15.64
N PHE A 112 -1.24 -7.40 16.59
CA PHE A 112 -0.41 -8.61 16.46
C PHE A 112 -1.27 -9.88 16.39
N ARG A 113 -2.33 -9.98 17.21
CA ARG A 113 -3.27 -11.10 17.14
C ARG A 113 -4.04 -11.11 15.82
N TRP A 114 -4.49 -9.96 15.34
CA TRP A 114 -5.18 -9.87 14.06
C TRP A 114 -4.29 -10.36 12.92
N ASN A 115 -3.04 -9.90 12.89
CA ASN A 115 -2.05 -10.30 11.90
C ASN A 115 -1.69 -11.80 11.97
N ALA A 116 -1.69 -12.39 13.16
CA ALA A 116 -1.46 -13.83 13.35
C ALA A 116 -2.64 -14.67 12.82
N ASN A 117 -3.88 -14.19 12.97
CA ASN A 117 -5.09 -14.90 12.56
C ASN A 117 -5.39 -14.76 11.05
N ALA A 118 -5.00 -13.64 10.42
CA ALA A 118 -5.16 -13.43 8.98
C ALA A 118 -4.36 -14.45 8.13
N GLY A 119 -3.40 -15.15 8.75
CA GLY A 119 -2.44 -16.05 8.11
C GLY A 119 -2.80 -17.54 8.07
N ALA A 120 -4.06 -17.97 8.23
CA ALA A 120 -4.42 -19.37 7.97
C ALA A 120 -4.24 -19.83 6.50
N GLY A 121 -3.59 -19.01 5.65
CA GLY A 121 -3.16 -19.37 4.30
C GLY A 121 -2.02 -18.54 3.69
N SER A 122 -1.15 -17.86 4.47
CA SER A 122 -0.05 -17.04 3.91
C SER A 122 1.31 -17.31 4.58
N ASP A 123 2.24 -17.85 3.80
CA ASP A 123 3.56 -18.43 4.15
C ASP A 123 4.64 -17.45 4.69
N LEU A 124 4.32 -16.22 5.08
CA LEU A 124 5.32 -15.20 5.40
C LEU A 124 5.95 -15.30 6.81
N ASN A 125 5.56 -16.28 7.63
CA ASN A 125 6.27 -16.59 8.88
C ASN A 125 7.59 -17.36 8.67
N ALA A 126 7.97 -17.70 7.43
CA ALA A 126 9.13 -18.55 7.12
C ALA A 126 10.51 -17.85 7.20
N ARG A 127 10.65 -16.64 7.75
CA ARG A 127 11.94 -15.91 7.71
C ARG A 127 12.46 -15.30 9.01
N VAL A 128 11.81 -15.54 10.15
CA VAL A 128 12.56 -15.51 11.41
C VAL A 128 13.15 -16.91 11.54
N GLU A 129 14.46 -17.05 11.31
CA GLU A 129 15.18 -18.26 11.68
C GLU A 129 14.99 -18.48 13.17
N THR A 130 13.93 -19.21 13.54
CA THR A 130 13.80 -19.79 14.86
C THR A 130 15.01 -20.70 15.01
N VAL A 131 15.90 -20.35 15.94
CA VAL A 131 17.09 -21.13 16.27
C VAL A 131 16.68 -22.62 16.36
N PRO A 132 17.26 -23.51 15.54
CA PRO A 132 16.88 -24.92 15.55
C PRO A 132 17.15 -25.54 16.93
N GLY A 133 16.12 -26.11 17.58
CA GLY A 133 16.31 -27.00 18.73
C GLY A 133 15.55 -26.72 20.03
N ALA A 134 14.45 -25.95 20.04
CA ALA A 134 13.67 -25.71 21.26
C ALA A 134 12.21 -26.22 21.14
N ASP A 135 12.04 -27.54 21.06
CA ASP A 135 10.74 -28.19 21.27
C ASP A 135 10.42 -28.21 22.78
N LEU A 136 9.79 -27.14 23.28
CA LEU A 136 9.31 -27.07 24.66
C LEU A 136 7.83 -27.52 24.74
N PRO A 137 7.45 -28.40 25.68
CA PRO A 137 6.09 -28.91 25.80
C PRO A 137 5.08 -27.82 26.21
N GLU A 138 3.96 -27.73 25.47
CA GLU A 138 2.92 -26.68 25.52
C GLU A 138 2.07 -26.58 26.80
N LYS A 139 2.50 -27.10 27.95
CA LYS A 139 1.56 -27.46 29.03
C LYS A 139 1.06 -26.34 29.95
N ASN A 140 1.39 -25.05 29.74
CA ASN A 140 0.92 -23.96 30.61
C ASN A 140 0.40 -22.76 29.80
N ALA A 141 -0.91 -22.50 29.83
CA ALA A 141 -1.56 -21.38 29.13
C ALA A 141 -1.01 -19.98 29.51
N SER A 142 -0.40 -19.82 30.69
CA SER A 142 0.28 -18.58 31.09
C SER A 142 1.52 -18.25 30.25
N SER A 143 2.08 -19.20 29.48
CA SER A 143 3.26 -18.96 28.64
C SER A 143 2.94 -18.29 27.30
N ARG A 144 1.68 -18.31 26.85
CA ARG A 144 1.34 -17.75 25.53
C ARG A 144 1.60 -16.24 25.46
N GLY A 145 1.27 -15.49 26.52
CA GLY A 145 1.50 -14.04 26.55
C GLY A 145 2.98 -13.67 26.49
N ALA A 146 3.80 -14.36 27.28
CA ALA A 146 5.24 -14.11 27.35
C ALA A 146 5.94 -14.32 26.00
N ARG A 147 5.51 -15.33 25.23
CA ARG A 147 6.06 -15.59 23.89
C ARG A 147 5.76 -14.46 22.90
N PHE A 148 4.54 -13.92 22.90
CA PHE A 148 4.19 -12.79 22.03
C PHE A 148 4.98 -11.53 22.39
N ASP A 149 5.14 -11.23 23.68
CA ASP A 149 5.92 -10.08 24.14
C ASP A 149 7.40 -10.22 23.75
N TYR A 150 7.98 -11.42 23.85
CA TYR A 150 9.35 -11.69 23.43
C TYR A 150 9.53 -11.56 21.91
N ASP A 151 8.61 -12.09 21.11
CA ASP A 151 8.64 -11.95 19.65
C ASP A 151 8.53 -10.48 19.23
N ALA A 152 7.64 -9.72 19.89
CA ALA A 152 7.48 -8.29 19.67
C ALA A 152 8.74 -7.51 20.07
N TYR A 153 9.37 -7.88 21.20
CA TYR A 153 10.68 -7.35 21.60
C TYR A 153 11.75 -7.61 20.55
N CYS A 154 11.88 -8.85 20.04
CA CYS A 154 12.88 -9.20 19.04
C CYS A 154 12.70 -8.39 17.75
N LYS A 155 11.45 -8.27 17.30
CA LYS A 155 11.05 -7.47 16.14
C LYS A 155 11.40 -6.00 16.33
N LEU A 156 11.08 -5.41 17.48
CA LEU A 156 11.43 -4.01 17.74
C LEU A 156 12.93 -3.80 17.91
N ARG A 157 13.62 -4.76 18.55
CA ARG A 157 15.08 -4.70 18.73
C ARG A 157 15.79 -4.63 17.38
N SER A 158 15.29 -5.34 16.35
CA SER A 158 15.94 -5.37 15.04
C SER A 158 15.84 -4.07 14.23
N THR A 159 15.03 -3.09 14.66
CA THR A 159 14.87 -1.82 13.92
C THR A 159 16.07 -0.88 14.00
N LEU A 160 16.97 -1.11 14.97
CA LEU A 160 18.21 -0.36 15.11
C LEU A 160 19.41 -1.31 15.20
N SER A 161 20.52 -0.89 14.61
CA SER A 161 21.82 -1.54 14.77
C SER A 161 22.28 -1.50 16.24
N GLU A 162 23.27 -2.32 16.58
CA GLU A 162 23.90 -2.25 17.90
C GLU A 162 24.46 -0.85 18.21
N THR A 163 25.05 -0.17 17.21
CA THR A 163 25.57 1.19 17.38
C THR A 163 24.45 2.21 17.62
N GLY A 164 23.31 2.07 16.93
CA GLY A 164 22.12 2.90 17.14
C GLY A 164 21.55 2.75 18.55
N TRP A 165 21.38 1.51 19.04
CA TRP A 165 20.96 1.28 20.42
C TRP A 165 21.95 1.84 21.45
N LYS A 166 23.26 1.69 21.22
CA LYS A 166 24.28 2.28 22.10
C LYS A 166 24.24 3.80 22.12
N SER A 167 23.96 4.46 20.99
CA SER A 167 23.97 5.93 20.90
C SER A 167 22.88 6.59 21.75
N LEU A 168 21.76 5.90 22.01
CA LEU A 168 20.66 6.39 22.84
C LEU A 168 21.09 6.83 24.26
N ARG A 169 22.14 6.22 24.83
CA ARG A 169 22.70 6.65 26.12
C ARG A 169 23.27 8.07 26.12
N ARG A 170 23.67 8.55 24.94
CA ARG A 170 24.34 9.82 24.71
C ARG A 170 23.36 10.90 24.22
N VAL A 171 22.06 10.64 24.32
CA VAL A 171 21.04 11.62 23.92
C VAL A 171 21.03 12.79 24.90
N THR A 172 21.03 14.00 24.36
CA THR A 172 21.10 15.26 25.12
C THR A 172 19.74 15.96 25.11
N PRO A 173 19.48 16.94 26.00
CA PRO A 173 18.23 17.70 25.95
C PRO A 173 18.01 18.38 24.59
N ALA A 174 19.08 18.85 23.94
CA ALA A 174 19.03 19.52 22.64
C ALA A 174 18.56 18.58 21.50
N ALA A 175 18.74 17.27 21.64
CA ALA A 175 18.25 16.30 20.65
C ALA A 175 16.72 16.26 20.55
N PHE A 176 16.00 16.82 21.53
CA PHE A 176 14.53 16.91 21.53
C PHE A 176 13.99 18.25 21.04
N ASP A 177 14.85 19.19 20.64
CA ASP A 177 14.44 20.53 20.21
C ASP A 177 14.03 20.58 18.75
N LYS A 178 14.61 19.72 17.91
CA LYS A 178 14.31 19.61 16.48
C LYS A 178 14.30 18.15 16.05
N CYS A 179 13.34 17.80 15.22
CA CYS A 179 13.20 16.44 14.69
C CYS A 179 12.68 16.49 13.24
N ASN A 180 13.18 15.59 12.41
CA ASN A 180 12.64 15.33 11.08
C ASN A 180 11.29 14.63 11.25
N LEU A 181 10.25 15.23 10.66
CA LEU A 181 8.88 14.79 10.80
C LEU A 181 8.66 13.35 10.29
N ALA A 182 9.51 12.84 9.39
CA ALA A 182 9.51 11.43 9.00
C ALA A 182 9.78 10.48 10.19
N TYR A 183 10.76 10.79 11.05
CA TYR A 183 11.02 9.98 12.24
C TYR A 183 9.88 10.05 13.25
N VAL A 184 9.25 11.23 13.39
CA VAL A 184 8.09 11.39 14.28
C VAL A 184 6.89 10.61 13.76
N GLU A 185 6.69 10.57 12.44
CA GLU A 185 5.62 9.80 11.80
C GLU A 185 5.79 8.28 11.99
N VAL A 186 6.99 7.75 11.73
CA VAL A 186 7.33 6.36 12.05
C VAL A 186 7.18 6.11 13.57
N GLY A 187 7.71 7.04 14.37
CA GLY A 187 7.65 6.97 15.83
C GLY A 187 6.22 6.90 16.35
N ALA A 188 5.27 7.57 15.67
CA ALA A 188 3.85 7.47 15.97
C ALA A 188 3.31 6.05 15.74
N ALA A 189 3.50 5.48 14.56
CA ALA A 189 3.04 4.13 14.26
C ALA A 189 3.63 3.07 15.21
N ILE A 190 4.93 3.17 15.51
CA ILE A 190 5.58 2.26 16.45
C ILE A 190 5.04 2.47 17.87
N SER A 191 4.83 3.73 18.29
CA SER A 191 4.29 4.02 19.63
C SER A 191 2.83 3.61 19.79
N GLU A 192 2.04 3.55 18.70
CA GLU A 192 0.70 2.95 18.76
C GLU A 192 0.80 1.46 19.13
N CYS A 193 1.83 0.74 18.69
CA CYS A 193 2.00 -0.68 18.97
C CYS A 193 2.75 -0.97 20.28
N PHE A 194 3.67 -0.09 20.69
CA PHE A 194 4.57 -0.32 21.82
C PHE A 194 4.57 0.83 22.84
N GLU A 195 4.61 0.48 24.12
CA GLU A 195 4.87 1.41 25.22
C GLU A 195 6.37 1.71 25.32
N GLU A 196 6.74 2.97 25.13
CA GLU A 196 8.14 3.45 25.21
C GLU A 196 9.12 2.59 24.39
N PRO A 197 8.87 2.45 23.06
CA PRO A 197 9.53 1.44 22.22
C PRO A 197 11.06 1.48 22.28
N TYR A 198 11.64 2.66 22.40
CA TYR A 198 13.08 2.86 22.41
C TYR A 198 13.61 3.31 23.77
N GLY A 199 12.85 3.16 24.85
CA GLY A 199 13.22 3.64 26.19
C GLY A 199 12.44 4.85 26.67
N ALA A 200 12.65 5.20 27.93
CA ALA A 200 12.07 6.35 28.60
C ALA A 200 13.04 7.53 28.66
N VAL A 201 12.50 8.74 28.55
CA VAL A 201 13.23 10.01 28.72
C VAL A 201 12.97 10.55 30.13
N ASP A 202 13.97 11.20 30.72
CA ASP A 202 13.86 11.76 32.06
C ASP A 202 12.67 12.74 32.21
N PRO A 203 11.89 12.64 33.30
CA PRO A 203 10.76 13.51 33.60
C PRO A 203 11.00 15.03 33.45
N GLN A 204 12.19 15.54 33.77
CA GLN A 204 12.50 16.97 33.63
C GLN A 204 12.60 17.38 32.16
N VAL A 205 13.24 16.55 31.33
CA VAL A 205 13.31 16.77 29.88
C VAL A 205 11.93 16.63 29.27
N ARG A 206 11.15 15.61 29.66
CA ARG A 206 9.74 15.45 29.24
C ARG A 206 8.91 16.70 29.59
N LYS A 207 9.04 17.23 30.81
CA LYS A 207 8.34 18.46 31.24
C LYS A 207 8.75 19.67 30.41
N SER A 208 10.04 19.79 30.07
CA SER A 208 10.52 20.87 29.20
C SER A 208 9.92 20.77 27.79
N VAL A 209 9.94 19.57 27.19
CA VAL A 209 9.35 19.30 25.87
C VAL A 209 7.85 19.56 25.87
N VAL A 210 7.14 19.15 26.92
CA VAL A 210 5.71 19.44 27.12
C VAL A 210 5.42 20.94 27.11
N GLY A 211 6.23 21.73 27.83
CA GLY A 211 6.08 23.19 27.85
C GLY A 211 6.25 23.81 26.47
N LYS A 212 7.13 23.25 25.63
CA LYS A 212 7.36 23.71 24.26
C LYS A 212 6.28 23.23 23.28
N LEU A 213 5.75 22.01 23.47
CA LEU A 213 4.68 21.43 22.65
C LEU A 213 3.30 22.07 22.92
N GLY A 214 3.09 22.60 24.13
CA GLY A 214 1.78 23.11 24.54
C GLY A 214 0.74 22.01 24.78
N CYS A 215 1.15 20.78 25.11
CA CYS A 215 0.27 19.63 25.34
C CYS A 215 0.35 19.10 26.79
N GLY A 216 -0.37 18.03 27.13
CA GLY A 216 -0.25 17.35 28.43
C GLY A 216 0.90 16.33 28.47
N LEU A 217 1.35 15.94 29.69
CA LEU A 217 2.36 14.88 29.90
C LEU A 217 1.95 13.50 29.39
N GLN A 218 0.64 13.25 29.25
CA GLN A 218 0.05 12.01 28.74
C GLN A 218 -0.41 12.14 27.29
N SER A 219 -0.04 13.23 26.60
CA SER A 219 -0.42 13.44 25.21
C SER A 219 0.30 12.42 24.31
N VAL A 220 -0.45 11.84 23.36
CA VAL A 220 0.10 10.98 22.30
C VAL A 220 1.14 11.73 21.46
N ARG A 221 0.95 13.05 21.27
CA ARG A 221 1.90 13.90 20.52
C ARG A 221 3.26 13.99 21.21
N LEU A 222 3.29 14.09 22.55
CA LEU A 222 4.54 14.04 23.31
C LEU A 222 5.23 12.69 23.10
N ARG A 223 4.48 11.59 23.22
CA ARG A 223 5.02 10.25 23.04
C ARG A 223 5.62 10.07 21.65
N ASN A 224 4.89 10.46 20.60
CA ASN A 224 5.33 10.36 19.21
C ASN A 224 6.59 11.22 18.97
N TRP A 225 6.62 12.45 19.51
CA TRP A 225 7.77 13.34 19.43
C TRP A 225 9.02 12.73 20.07
N LEU A 226 8.91 12.25 21.31
CA LEU A 226 10.05 11.65 22.02
C LEU A 226 10.58 10.41 21.29
N THR A 227 9.68 9.53 20.83
CA THR A 227 10.04 8.33 20.05
C THR A 227 10.76 8.70 18.76
N GLY A 228 10.24 9.68 18.00
CA GLY A 228 10.87 10.15 16.76
C GLY A 228 12.25 10.76 16.99
N CYS A 229 12.41 11.59 18.03
CA CYS A 229 13.71 12.16 18.38
C CYS A 229 14.74 11.09 18.78
N LEU A 230 14.32 10.05 19.52
CA LEU A 230 15.20 8.93 19.87
C LEU A 230 15.62 8.14 18.61
N LEU A 231 14.69 7.87 17.70
CA LEU A 231 14.99 7.22 16.41
C LEU A 231 15.97 8.02 15.56
N GLN A 232 15.77 9.34 15.47
CA GLN A 232 16.67 10.23 14.75
C GLN A 232 18.06 10.27 15.38
N HIS A 233 18.14 10.37 16.72
CA HIS A 233 19.41 10.35 17.45
C HIS A 233 20.15 9.01 17.32
N ALA A 234 19.39 7.91 17.19
CA ALA A 234 19.93 6.59 16.89
C ALA A 234 20.35 6.39 15.42
N GLU A 235 20.13 7.39 14.56
CA GLU A 235 20.37 7.32 13.12
C GLU A 235 19.67 6.11 12.48
N GLY A 236 18.44 5.81 12.94
CA GLY A 236 17.66 4.71 12.39
C GLY A 236 17.41 4.90 10.88
N SER A 237 17.57 3.85 10.08
CA SER A 237 17.31 3.91 8.65
C SER A 237 15.81 4.11 8.39
N LEU A 238 15.41 5.24 7.81
CA LEU A 238 13.99 5.50 7.48
C LEU A 238 13.42 4.44 6.52
N THR A 239 14.25 3.88 5.64
CA THR A 239 13.85 2.79 4.74
C THR A 239 13.56 1.51 5.51
N ASP A 240 14.45 1.10 6.42
CA ASP A 240 14.26 -0.13 7.22
C ASP A 240 13.11 0.03 8.21
N LEU A 241 12.95 1.23 8.76
CA LEU A 241 11.82 1.59 9.62
C LEU A 241 10.48 1.57 8.86
N ALA A 242 10.45 2.03 7.62
CA ALA A 242 9.27 1.93 6.76
C ALA A 242 8.90 0.46 6.47
N VAL A 243 9.91 -0.37 6.15
CA VAL A 243 9.74 -1.82 5.98
C VAL A 243 9.21 -2.46 7.26
N PHE A 244 9.76 -2.08 8.42
CA PHE A 244 9.28 -2.56 9.71
C PHE A 244 7.80 -2.20 9.94
N CYS A 245 7.41 -0.94 9.73
CA CYS A 245 6.01 -0.53 9.87
C CYS A 245 5.10 -1.27 8.87
N ALA A 246 5.51 -1.40 7.61
CA ALA A 246 4.69 -1.97 6.54
C ALA A 246 4.57 -3.50 6.60
N HIS A 247 5.66 -4.22 6.86
CA HIS A 247 5.73 -5.69 6.72
C HIS A 247 5.66 -6.38 8.08
N VAL A 248 6.29 -5.81 9.12
CA VAL A 248 6.38 -6.45 10.44
C VAL A 248 5.20 -6.08 11.32
N LEU A 249 4.89 -4.78 11.43
CA LEU A 249 3.71 -4.32 12.16
C LEU A 249 2.43 -4.43 11.33
N LYS A 250 2.56 -4.52 10.00
CA LYS A 250 1.46 -4.39 9.03
C LYS A 250 0.62 -3.14 9.26
N PHE A 251 1.26 -2.07 9.75
CA PHE A 251 0.62 -0.81 10.08
C PHE A 251 0.38 0.00 8.80
N ALA A 252 -0.89 0.16 8.42
CA ALA A 252 -1.31 1.02 7.31
C ALA A 252 -1.44 2.47 7.79
N PRO A 253 -0.69 3.44 7.21
CA PRO A 253 -0.86 4.85 7.51
C PRO A 253 -2.29 5.33 7.26
N LEU A 254 -2.71 6.42 7.91
CA LEU A 254 -3.98 7.09 7.66
C LEU A 254 -4.13 7.37 6.15
N SER A 255 -5.03 6.63 5.52
CA SER A 255 -5.61 6.89 4.20
C SER A 255 -7.02 7.43 4.43
N GLY A 256 -7.43 8.45 3.67
CA GLY A 256 -8.81 8.95 3.77
C GLY A 256 -9.82 7.82 3.61
N ARG A 257 -10.98 7.88 4.31
CA ARG A 257 -12.05 6.88 4.13
C ARG A 257 -12.48 6.91 2.67
N ILE A 258 -12.19 5.85 1.93
CA ILE A 258 -12.83 5.62 0.65
C ILE A 258 -14.24 5.11 0.97
N ARG A 259 -15.25 5.88 0.59
CA ARG A 259 -16.56 5.25 0.36
C ARG A 259 -16.35 4.36 -0.84
N GLU A 260 -16.33 3.05 -0.62
CA GLU A 260 -16.22 2.08 -1.72
C GLU A 260 -17.15 2.53 -2.84
N PRO A 261 -16.62 2.83 -4.03
CA PRO A 261 -17.46 3.13 -5.17
C PRO A 261 -18.26 1.85 -5.44
N GLY A 262 -19.52 1.83 -5.01
CA GLY A 262 -20.38 0.64 -5.11
C GLY A 262 -20.36 0.12 -6.54
N GLY A 263 -19.64 -0.99 -6.77
CA GLY A 263 -19.47 -1.60 -8.08
C GLY A 263 -18.03 -1.91 -8.53
N LEU A 264 -16.98 -1.53 -7.80
CA LEU A 264 -15.63 -2.05 -8.07
C LEU A 264 -15.43 -3.41 -7.39
N HIS A 265 -15.46 -4.50 -8.17
CA HIS A 265 -15.14 -5.86 -7.70
C HIS A 265 -13.71 -6.31 -8.04
N ASP A 266 -12.91 -5.49 -8.72
CA ASP A 266 -11.52 -5.81 -9.06
C ASP A 266 -10.60 -5.44 -7.87
N PRO A 267 -10.01 -6.42 -7.16
CA PRO A 267 -9.15 -6.17 -5.99
C PRO A 267 -7.93 -5.30 -6.32
N VAL A 268 -7.41 -5.38 -7.55
CA VAL A 268 -6.25 -4.58 -7.99
C VAL A 268 -6.67 -3.14 -8.18
N ALA A 269 -7.82 -2.90 -8.81
CA ALA A 269 -8.35 -1.55 -8.97
C ALA A 269 -8.70 -0.90 -7.62
N VAL A 270 -9.17 -1.71 -6.66
CA VAL A 270 -9.42 -1.26 -5.27
C VAL A 270 -8.09 -0.93 -4.57
N ALA A 271 -7.07 -1.78 -4.67
CA ALA A 271 -5.76 -1.53 -4.09
C ALA A 271 -5.08 -0.28 -4.68
N GLU A 272 -5.13 -0.09 -6.00
CA GLU A 272 -4.62 1.11 -6.67
C GLU A 272 -5.40 2.35 -6.26
N ALA A 273 -6.74 2.28 -6.20
CA ALA A 273 -7.56 3.39 -5.70
C ALA A 273 -7.20 3.77 -4.25
N HIS A 274 -6.94 2.78 -3.40
CA HIS A 274 -6.47 2.99 -2.03
C HIS A 274 -5.09 3.61 -1.97
N LEU A 275 -4.14 3.13 -2.77
CA LEU A 275 -2.82 3.74 -2.90
C LEU A 275 -2.98 5.21 -3.29
N GLN A 276 -3.75 5.51 -4.34
CA GLN A 276 -3.97 6.88 -4.80
C GLN A 276 -4.63 7.78 -3.75
N VAL A 277 -5.57 7.27 -2.94
CA VAL A 277 -6.18 8.06 -1.85
C VAL A 277 -5.24 8.23 -0.68
N GLY A 278 -4.49 7.19 -0.32
CA GLY A 278 -3.47 7.24 0.72
C GLY A 278 -2.38 8.25 0.38
N LEU A 279 -1.90 8.25 -0.87
CA LEU A 279 -0.92 9.21 -1.39
C LEU A 279 -1.42 10.66 -1.39
N ARG A 280 -2.74 10.86 -1.49
CA ARG A 280 -3.35 12.20 -1.42
C ARG A 280 -3.64 12.64 0.01
N CYS A 281 -3.63 11.73 0.98
CA CYS A 281 -3.93 12.06 2.36
C CYS A 281 -2.74 12.81 2.99
N LYS A 282 -2.98 14.06 3.38
CA LYS A 282 -1.98 14.91 4.03
C LYS A 282 -1.99 14.81 5.55
N LYS A 283 -2.91 14.03 6.12
CA LYS A 283 -2.94 13.77 7.56
C LYS A 283 -1.67 13.04 7.95
N LEU A 284 -1.19 13.23 9.17
CA LEU A 284 0.00 12.55 9.68
C LEU A 284 -0.37 11.83 10.97
N GLU A 285 0.00 10.57 11.15
CA GLU A 285 -0.24 9.83 12.40
C GLU A 285 0.32 10.58 13.61
N CYS A 286 1.49 11.20 13.45
CA CYS A 286 2.13 11.94 14.54
C CYS A 286 1.33 13.14 15.05
N LEU A 287 0.42 13.69 14.25
CA LEU A 287 -0.41 14.85 14.61
C LEU A 287 -1.76 14.47 15.23
N ARG A 288 -2.03 13.18 15.52
CA ARG A 288 -3.27 12.75 16.18
C ARG A 288 -3.36 13.28 17.62
N ASP A 289 -4.57 13.65 18.04
CA ASP A 289 -4.84 14.16 19.40
C ASP A 289 -5.07 13.05 20.43
N GLY A 290 -5.24 11.79 19.99
CA GLY A 290 -5.52 10.66 20.86
C GLY A 290 -5.06 9.33 20.28
N TYR A 291 -5.11 8.30 21.14
CA TYR A 291 -4.72 6.93 20.80
C TYR A 291 -5.59 6.39 19.68
N LEU A 292 -4.98 5.59 18.81
CA LEU A 292 -5.71 4.89 17.76
C LEU A 292 -6.50 3.73 18.38
N LYS A 293 -7.82 3.73 18.15
CA LYS A 293 -8.65 2.59 18.51
C LYS A 293 -8.52 1.52 17.44
N PHE A 294 -8.55 0.26 17.84
CA PHE A 294 -8.43 -0.84 16.90
C PHE A 294 -9.57 -0.88 15.89
N ASP A 295 -10.82 -0.63 16.30
CA ASP A 295 -11.95 -0.55 15.37
C ASP A 295 -11.74 0.55 14.29
N GLU A 296 -11.19 1.70 14.68
CA GLU A 296 -10.85 2.78 13.74
C GLU A 296 -9.74 2.36 12.76
N TYR A 297 -8.82 1.52 13.21
CA TYR A 297 -7.75 0.97 12.39
C TYR A 297 -8.24 -0.18 11.49
N ALA A 298 -9.11 -1.06 11.97
CA ALA A 298 -9.68 -2.17 11.21
C ALA A 298 -10.56 -1.68 10.05
N GLU A 299 -11.12 -0.48 10.16
CA GLU A 299 -11.79 0.21 9.04
C GLU A 299 -10.80 0.71 7.95
N ARG A 300 -9.48 0.71 8.21
CA ARG A 300 -8.49 1.01 7.18
C ARG A 300 -8.37 -0.20 6.27
N PHE A 301 -8.24 0.07 4.98
CA PHE A 301 -8.12 -0.97 3.99
C PHE A 301 -6.87 -1.82 4.24
N ASP A 302 -7.05 -3.14 4.36
CA ASP A 302 -5.96 -4.10 4.42
C ASP A 302 -5.35 -4.27 3.02
N SER A 303 -4.46 -3.34 2.69
CA SER A 303 -3.63 -3.43 1.50
C SER A 303 -2.47 -4.41 1.72
N GLY A 304 -2.01 -5.04 0.63
CA GLY A 304 -0.81 -5.89 0.68
C GLY A 304 0.41 -5.14 1.23
N ASP A 305 1.38 -5.90 1.74
CA ASP A 305 2.60 -5.38 2.36
C ASP A 305 3.33 -4.35 1.48
N GLU A 306 3.42 -4.61 0.17
CA GLU A 306 4.07 -3.70 -0.79
C GLU A 306 3.32 -2.38 -0.96
N THR A 307 1.98 -2.40 -0.93
CA THR A 307 1.17 -1.17 -0.99
C THR A 307 1.35 -0.35 0.28
N ARG A 308 1.38 -0.99 1.46
CA ARG A 308 1.71 -0.31 2.72
C ARG A 308 3.11 0.31 2.66
N LEU A 309 4.09 -0.41 2.13
CA LEU A 309 5.47 0.05 2.01
C LEU A 309 5.57 1.27 1.09
N GLU A 310 4.91 1.25 -0.06
CA GLU A 310 4.92 2.40 -0.98
C GLU A 310 4.24 3.63 -0.36
N LEU A 311 3.12 3.43 0.36
CA LEU A 311 2.49 4.51 1.13
C LEU A 311 3.44 5.11 2.16
N TRP A 312 4.18 4.26 2.90
CA TRP A 312 5.18 4.72 3.85
C TRP A 312 6.32 5.48 3.17
N LYS A 313 6.93 4.94 2.11
CA LYS A 313 8.02 5.60 1.37
C LYS A 313 7.62 7.02 0.95
N GLN A 314 6.45 7.14 0.34
CA GLN A 314 5.94 8.43 -0.14
C GLN A 314 5.62 9.39 1.01
N ARG A 315 5.04 8.87 2.11
CA ARG A 315 4.73 9.68 3.29
C ARG A 315 5.98 10.19 4.00
N LEU A 316 7.06 9.41 4.03
CA LEU A 316 8.31 9.80 4.66
C LEU A 316 9.21 10.66 3.77
N ALA A 317 8.99 10.63 2.45
CA ALA A 317 9.77 11.41 1.51
C ALA A 317 9.60 12.93 1.75
N ASN A 318 10.71 13.65 1.73
CA ASN A 318 10.77 15.11 1.79
C ASN A 318 10.10 15.75 3.02
N GLN A 319 9.96 15.01 4.12
CA GLN A 319 9.44 15.58 5.36
C GLN A 319 10.42 16.59 5.97
N PRO A 320 9.94 17.75 6.47
CA PRO A 320 10.80 18.79 6.99
C PRO A 320 11.36 18.42 8.36
N THR A 321 12.52 18.99 8.70
CA THR A 321 12.95 19.09 10.09
C THR A 321 12.25 20.28 10.74
N VAL A 322 11.51 20.01 11.81
CA VAL A 322 10.70 21.00 12.52
C VAL A 322 11.18 21.14 13.95
N SER A 323 10.96 22.30 14.56
CA SER A 323 11.19 22.47 15.99
C SER A 323 10.05 21.85 16.81
N VAL A 324 10.31 21.52 18.07
CA VAL A 324 9.28 21.04 19.00
C VAL A 324 8.10 22.01 19.14
N SER A 325 8.36 23.32 19.17
CA SER A 325 7.30 24.34 19.24
C SER A 325 6.49 24.40 17.95
N SER A 326 7.17 24.40 16.80
CA SER A 326 6.49 24.36 15.50
C SER A 326 5.63 23.11 15.37
N PHE A 327 6.16 21.95 15.77
CA PHE A 327 5.38 20.72 15.81
C PHE A 327 4.18 20.84 16.74
N GLY A 328 4.30 21.42 17.94
CA GLY A 328 3.18 21.64 18.86
C GLY A 328 2.04 22.47 18.26
N GLU A 329 2.38 23.49 17.47
CA GLU A 329 1.43 24.34 16.76
C GLU A 329 0.79 23.68 15.54
N MET A 330 1.41 22.63 14.97
CA MET A 330 0.83 21.90 13.85
C MET A 330 -0.51 21.27 14.25
N GLN A 331 -1.44 21.33 13.31
CA GLN A 331 -2.79 20.78 13.42
C GLN A 331 -3.00 19.80 12.27
N GLN A 332 -3.79 18.76 12.51
CA GLN A 332 -4.30 17.95 11.40
C GLN A 332 -5.05 18.85 10.43
N PRO A 333 -4.93 18.65 9.09
CA PRO A 333 -5.77 19.34 8.14
C PRO A 333 -7.25 19.02 8.44
N LYS A 334 -7.98 20.03 8.93
CA LYS A 334 -9.37 19.89 9.43
C LYS A 334 -10.38 19.53 8.33
N ASN A 335 -10.03 19.79 7.07
CA ASN A 335 -10.91 19.62 5.92
C ASN A 335 -10.16 18.98 4.75
N ASP A 336 -9.86 17.69 4.86
CA ASP A 336 -9.71 16.86 3.66
C ASP A 336 -11.11 16.57 3.10
N LYS A 337 -11.89 17.59 2.73
CA LYS A 337 -12.66 17.41 1.50
C LYS A 337 -11.55 17.13 0.49
N PRO A 338 -11.49 15.96 -0.17
CA PRO A 338 -10.45 15.69 -1.14
C PRO A 338 -10.44 16.91 -2.05
N GLN A 339 -9.42 17.76 -1.89
CA GLN A 339 -9.15 18.80 -2.84
C GLN A 339 -8.79 17.96 -4.05
N LEU A 340 -9.79 17.73 -4.91
CA LEU A 340 -9.57 17.49 -6.31
C LEU A 340 -8.67 18.66 -6.68
N LEU A 341 -7.36 18.43 -6.63
CA LEU A 341 -6.39 19.33 -7.20
C LEU A 341 -6.98 19.70 -8.56
N PRO A 342 -7.12 20.99 -8.90
CA PRO A 342 -7.36 21.33 -10.30
C PRO A 342 -6.32 20.53 -11.07
N PRO A 343 -6.74 19.66 -12.01
CA PRO A 343 -5.82 18.75 -12.67
C PRO A 343 -4.60 19.57 -13.08
N SER A 344 -3.43 19.20 -12.56
CA SER A 344 -2.11 19.69 -12.99
C SER A 344 -2.20 19.94 -14.49
N PRO A 345 -1.75 21.06 -15.09
CA PRO A 345 -2.15 21.54 -16.42
C PRO A 345 -2.16 20.42 -17.46
N VAL A 346 -3.28 19.70 -17.49
CA VAL A 346 -3.51 18.51 -18.26
C VAL A 346 -4.08 19.08 -19.53
N LEU A 347 -3.30 18.94 -20.61
CA LEU A 347 -3.79 18.91 -21.98
C LEU A 347 -5.26 18.50 -21.95
N LYS A 348 -6.17 19.43 -22.26
CA LYS A 348 -7.63 19.24 -22.16
C LYS A 348 -7.94 17.82 -22.60
N ALA A 349 -8.50 16.99 -21.71
CA ALA A 349 -8.61 15.53 -21.88
C ALA A 349 -9.18 15.09 -23.25
N GLY A 350 -9.97 15.94 -23.91
CA GLY A 350 -10.40 15.71 -25.30
C GLY A 350 -9.25 15.56 -26.31
N GLY A 351 -8.22 16.39 -26.22
CA GLY A 351 -7.13 16.41 -27.21
C GLY A 351 -6.22 15.18 -27.17
N VAL A 352 -6.04 14.55 -26.01
CA VAL A 352 -5.15 13.38 -25.87
C VAL A 352 -5.74 12.16 -26.58
N GLU A 353 -7.03 11.90 -26.37
CA GLU A 353 -7.69 10.77 -27.02
C GLU A 353 -7.82 10.99 -28.53
N GLU A 354 -8.13 12.21 -28.98
CA GLU A 354 -8.19 12.56 -30.40
C GLU A 354 -6.84 12.40 -31.10
N ALA A 355 -5.77 12.89 -30.48
CA ALA A 355 -4.42 12.77 -31.00
C ALA A 355 -3.97 11.30 -31.05
N TRP A 356 -4.35 10.47 -30.08
CA TRP A 356 -4.09 9.04 -30.15
C TRP A 356 -4.94 8.36 -31.24
N ALA A 357 -6.23 8.67 -31.31
CA ALA A 357 -7.14 8.09 -32.28
C ALA A 357 -6.75 8.38 -33.73
N SER A 358 -6.12 9.52 -34.02
CA SER A 358 -5.58 9.82 -35.34
C SER A 358 -4.29 9.08 -35.69
N ARG A 359 -3.66 8.40 -34.72
CA ARG A 359 -2.41 7.64 -34.86
C ARG A 359 -2.41 6.29 -34.15
N TYR A 360 -3.59 5.68 -33.95
CA TYR A 360 -3.74 4.50 -33.06
C TYR A 360 -2.91 3.27 -33.51
N TRP A 361 -2.43 3.27 -34.75
CA TRP A 361 -1.54 2.26 -35.32
C TRP A 361 -0.07 2.47 -34.99
N ASP A 362 0.31 3.57 -34.34
CA ASP A 362 1.65 3.77 -33.80
C ASP A 362 1.71 3.22 -32.36
N LEU A 363 2.84 2.61 -32.00
CA LEU A 363 3.04 2.09 -30.65
C LEU A 363 3.16 3.26 -29.66
N VAL A 364 2.28 3.28 -28.65
CA VAL A 364 2.34 4.31 -27.60
C VAL A 364 3.38 3.97 -26.54
N SER A 365 3.92 4.98 -25.84
CA SER A 365 4.83 4.78 -24.71
C SER A 365 4.08 4.21 -23.49
N PRO A 366 4.78 3.66 -22.47
CA PRO A 366 4.14 3.22 -21.23
C PRO A 366 3.34 4.32 -20.54
N GLU A 367 3.86 5.54 -20.53
CA GLU A 367 3.21 6.71 -19.91
C GLU A 367 1.97 7.14 -20.68
N GLU A 368 2.05 7.15 -22.01
CA GLU A 368 0.91 7.46 -22.87
C GLU A 368 -0.18 6.38 -22.74
N HIS A 369 0.20 5.10 -22.70
CA HIS A 369 -0.74 4.01 -22.42
C HIS A 369 -1.39 4.13 -21.03
N ALA A 370 -0.63 4.47 -19.99
CA ALA A 370 -1.17 4.70 -18.65
C ALA A 370 -2.13 5.90 -18.62
N CYS A 371 -1.90 6.92 -19.45
CA CYS A 371 -2.81 8.05 -19.62
C CYS A 371 -4.09 7.61 -20.36
N LEU A 372 -3.94 6.97 -21.51
CA LEU A 372 -5.05 6.53 -22.36
C LEU A 372 -5.93 5.49 -21.67
N SER A 373 -5.37 4.54 -20.91
CA SER A 373 -6.15 3.54 -20.17
C SER A 373 -7.07 4.14 -19.10
N ARG A 374 -6.82 5.37 -18.66
CA ARG A 374 -7.71 6.12 -17.77
C ARG A 374 -8.80 6.89 -18.52
N LEU A 375 -8.56 7.24 -19.78
CA LEU A 375 -9.47 8.03 -20.62
C LEU A 375 -10.40 7.15 -21.46
N VAL A 376 -9.84 6.10 -22.07
CA VAL A 376 -10.51 5.15 -22.95
C VAL A 376 -11.19 4.09 -22.10
N SER A 377 -12.52 4.15 -22.03
CA SER A 377 -13.29 3.15 -21.30
C SER A 377 -13.12 1.76 -21.94
N PRO A 378 -12.74 0.72 -21.18
CA PRO A 378 -12.63 -0.63 -21.70
C PRO A 378 -14.00 -1.30 -21.92
N VAL A 379 -15.10 -0.65 -21.49
CA VAL A 379 -16.46 -1.18 -21.64
C VAL A 379 -16.98 -0.80 -23.03
N PRO A 380 -17.22 -1.75 -23.95
CA PRO A 380 -17.55 -1.46 -25.34
C PRO A 380 -18.74 -0.50 -25.51
N GLU A 381 -19.75 -0.60 -24.66
CA GLU A 381 -20.94 0.26 -24.71
C GLU A 381 -20.61 1.71 -24.35
N ARG A 382 -19.80 1.92 -23.30
CA ARG A 382 -19.35 3.25 -22.89
C ARG A 382 -18.38 3.83 -23.91
N ARG A 383 -17.50 2.99 -24.49
CA ARG A 383 -16.62 3.38 -25.59
C ARG A 383 -17.43 3.90 -26.78
N ARG A 384 -18.42 3.15 -27.26
CA ARG A 384 -19.26 3.57 -28.40
C ARG A 384 -19.94 4.92 -28.15
N GLU A 385 -20.37 5.20 -26.92
CA GLU A 385 -20.98 6.48 -26.56
C GLU A 385 -19.96 7.62 -26.58
N ALA A 386 -18.81 7.44 -25.91
CA ALA A 386 -17.74 8.42 -25.87
C ALA A 386 -17.18 8.74 -27.27
N TRP A 387 -17.04 7.70 -28.09
CA TRP A 387 -16.53 7.80 -29.46
C TRP A 387 -17.37 8.71 -30.35
N ARG A 388 -18.67 8.90 -30.09
CA ARG A 388 -19.51 9.82 -30.88
C ARG A 388 -18.96 11.24 -30.86
N SER A 389 -18.43 11.67 -29.71
CA SER A 389 -17.85 13.01 -29.57
C SER A 389 -16.49 13.13 -30.28
N VAL A 390 -15.68 12.08 -30.22
CA VAL A 390 -14.34 12.03 -30.81
C VAL A 390 -14.42 11.93 -32.35
N ALA A 391 -15.31 11.06 -32.85
CA ALA A 391 -15.55 10.85 -34.27
C ALA A 391 -15.94 12.12 -35.03
N LEU A 392 -16.81 12.94 -34.45
CA LEU A 392 -17.23 14.22 -35.04
C LEU A 392 -16.04 15.17 -35.23
N ARG A 393 -15.10 15.16 -34.28
CA ARG A 393 -13.90 16.01 -34.34
C ARG A 393 -12.86 15.45 -35.30
N LEU A 394 -12.65 14.14 -35.33
CA LEU A 394 -11.78 13.49 -36.32
C LEU A 394 -12.24 13.76 -37.76
N SER A 395 -13.55 13.79 -37.99
CA SER A 395 -14.11 14.07 -39.34
C SER A 395 -13.95 15.53 -39.76
N ALA A 396 -13.79 16.46 -38.81
CA ALA A 396 -13.60 17.88 -39.08
C ALA A 396 -12.14 18.26 -39.37
N VAL A 397 -11.19 17.39 -39.03
CA VAL A 397 -9.74 17.62 -39.13
C VAL A 397 -9.17 17.14 -40.48
N ASP A 398 -10.00 16.65 -41.40
CA ASP A 398 -9.57 16.23 -42.74
C ASP A 398 -10.05 17.22 -43.83
N PRO A 399 -9.44 18.41 -43.95
CA PRO A 399 -9.86 19.46 -44.89
C PRO A 399 -9.39 19.23 -46.33
N GLY A 400 -8.91 18.03 -46.69
CA GLY A 400 -8.16 17.79 -47.93
C GLY A 400 -8.94 17.23 -49.13
N GLN A 401 -10.20 16.80 -48.99
CA GLN A 401 -10.98 16.24 -50.10
C GLN A 401 -12.18 17.11 -50.45
N ASP A 402 -11.88 18.27 -51.01
CA ASP A 402 -12.79 18.95 -51.91
C ASP A 402 -12.62 18.30 -53.31
N GLY A 403 -13.71 17.80 -53.89
CA GLY A 403 -13.70 17.32 -55.28
C GLY A 403 -14.04 15.86 -55.45
N THR A 404 -15.32 15.63 -55.77
CA THR A 404 -15.80 14.61 -56.68
C THR A 404 -14.74 14.03 -57.61
N ASP A 405 -14.34 12.77 -57.44
CA ASP A 405 -14.12 11.93 -58.60
C ASP A 405 -14.32 10.43 -58.36
N ARG A 406 -14.97 9.86 -59.37
CA ARG A 406 -15.44 8.49 -59.45
C ARG A 406 -14.28 7.50 -59.54
N VAL A 407 -14.48 6.37 -58.86
CA VAL A 407 -14.01 5.00 -59.18
C VAL A 407 -13.08 4.91 -60.39
N GLY A 408 -11.78 5.05 -60.15
CA GLY A 408 -10.70 4.60 -61.03
C GLY A 408 -9.93 3.48 -60.34
N THR A 409 -10.01 2.26 -60.88
CA THR A 409 -9.19 1.12 -60.47
C THR A 409 -7.84 1.26 -61.17
N SER A 410 -6.77 1.53 -60.42
CA SER A 410 -5.40 1.35 -60.95
C SER A 410 -4.41 1.02 -59.84
N ASP A 411 -3.48 0.15 -60.23
CA ASP A 411 -2.60 -0.69 -59.43
C ASP A 411 -1.38 0.01 -58.80
N LEU A 412 -1.04 -0.50 -57.62
CA LEU A 412 0.29 -0.72 -57.05
C LEU A 412 1.40 0.31 -57.31
N GLY A 413 1.51 1.28 -56.39
CA GLY A 413 2.72 2.05 -56.11
C GLY A 413 2.82 2.29 -54.60
N THR A 414 4.01 2.07 -54.04
CA THR A 414 4.38 2.15 -52.61
C THR A 414 3.65 3.26 -51.85
N SER A 415 2.73 2.83 -50.98
CA SER A 415 1.69 3.64 -50.37
C SER A 415 2.22 4.40 -49.16
N ASP A 416 2.20 5.72 -49.25
CA ASP A 416 2.23 6.60 -48.10
C ASP A 416 0.97 6.32 -47.26
N LEU A 417 1.12 5.52 -46.20
CA LEU A 417 0.03 5.06 -45.33
C LEU A 417 -0.65 6.21 -44.57
N GLY A 418 -0.16 7.45 -44.69
CA GLY A 418 -0.74 8.64 -44.07
C GLY A 418 -2.18 8.95 -44.52
N THR A 419 -2.59 8.56 -45.73
CA THR A 419 -3.79 9.13 -46.39
C THR A 419 -5.01 8.21 -46.50
N VAL A 420 -5.04 7.08 -45.79
CA VAL A 420 -6.18 6.16 -45.92
C VAL A 420 -7.36 6.62 -45.06
N GLY A 421 -8.39 7.18 -45.68
CA GLY A 421 -9.58 7.68 -44.97
C GLY A 421 -10.30 6.60 -44.14
N TRP A 422 -11.02 7.03 -43.12
CA TRP A 422 -11.87 6.16 -42.32
C TRP A 422 -13.04 5.62 -43.15
N THR A 423 -13.40 4.35 -43.00
CA THR A 423 -14.68 3.87 -43.51
C THR A 423 -15.80 4.49 -42.67
N MET A 424 -16.54 5.40 -43.27
CA MET A 424 -17.67 6.07 -42.63
C MET A 424 -18.96 5.25 -42.73
N THR A 425 -19.81 5.36 -41.72
CA THR A 425 -21.18 4.84 -41.71
C THR A 425 -22.15 5.98 -41.50
N ARG A 426 -23.26 5.94 -42.24
CA ARG A 426 -24.32 6.95 -42.12
C ARG A 426 -25.36 6.48 -41.12
N SER A 427 -25.54 7.25 -40.05
CA SER A 427 -26.56 7.03 -39.03
C SER A 427 -27.53 8.21 -38.96
N ARG A 428 -28.62 8.10 -38.18
CA ARG A 428 -29.53 9.24 -37.95
C ARG A 428 -28.84 10.46 -37.32
N GLY A 429 -27.68 10.26 -36.68
CA GLY A 429 -26.88 11.31 -36.04
C GLY A 429 -25.70 11.83 -36.86
N GLY A 430 -25.64 11.52 -38.17
CA GLY A 430 -24.53 11.92 -39.04
C GLY A 430 -23.61 10.77 -39.45
N GLU A 431 -22.56 11.11 -40.20
CA GLU A 431 -21.50 10.19 -40.60
C GLU A 431 -20.51 9.99 -39.46
N ARG A 432 -20.10 8.74 -39.24
CA ARG A 432 -19.12 8.38 -38.22
C ARG A 432 -18.30 7.16 -38.62
N PRO A 433 -17.04 7.03 -38.16
CA PRO A 433 -16.22 5.87 -38.47
C PRO A 433 -16.88 4.56 -38.03
N LEU A 434 -16.82 3.53 -38.88
CA LEU A 434 -17.30 2.18 -38.58
C LEU A 434 -16.48 1.53 -37.48
N TYR A 435 -15.16 1.72 -37.54
CA TYR A 435 -14.19 1.15 -36.63
C TYR A 435 -13.89 2.12 -35.48
N ILE A 436 -13.76 1.58 -34.28
CA ILE A 436 -13.42 2.31 -33.06
C ILE A 436 -12.15 1.65 -32.47
N PRO A 437 -11.01 2.37 -32.43
CA PRO A 437 -9.78 1.84 -31.85
C PRO A 437 -9.92 1.65 -30.34
N GLU A 438 -9.27 0.59 -29.85
CA GLU A 438 -9.20 0.18 -28.45
C GLU A 438 -7.75 -0.13 -28.08
N LEU A 439 -7.45 -0.09 -26.78
CA LEU A 439 -6.14 -0.50 -26.26
C LEU A 439 -6.01 -2.02 -26.08
N GLY A 440 -7.09 -2.78 -26.28
CA GLY A 440 -7.10 -4.23 -26.03
C GLY A 440 -6.86 -4.53 -24.55
N THR A 441 -7.76 -4.06 -23.68
CA THR A 441 -7.61 -4.21 -22.22
C THR A 441 -7.71 -5.67 -21.83
N MET A 442 -6.72 -6.20 -21.11
CA MET A 442 -6.79 -7.56 -20.58
C MET A 442 -7.99 -7.75 -19.65
N ASN A 443 -8.68 -8.89 -19.80
CA ASN A 443 -9.74 -9.27 -18.89
C ASN A 443 -9.17 -9.76 -17.53
N ALA A 444 -10.03 -9.87 -16.52
CA ALA A 444 -9.61 -10.28 -15.18
C ALA A 444 -8.97 -11.69 -15.16
N PRO A 445 -9.55 -12.72 -15.81
CA PRO A 445 -8.93 -14.05 -15.85
C PRO A 445 -7.50 -14.06 -16.40
N ALA A 446 -7.22 -13.32 -17.49
CA ALA A 446 -5.88 -13.25 -18.05
C ALA A 446 -4.87 -12.56 -17.14
N LYS A 447 -5.32 -11.54 -16.38
CA LYS A 447 -4.49 -10.87 -15.37
C LYS A 447 -4.18 -11.81 -14.20
N GLU A 448 -5.19 -12.53 -13.71
CA GLU A 448 -5.06 -13.49 -12.61
C GLU A 448 -4.13 -14.65 -12.97
N LEU A 449 -4.21 -15.14 -14.21
CA LEU A 449 -3.31 -16.17 -14.73
C LEU A 449 -1.91 -15.66 -15.06
N GLY A 450 -1.67 -14.34 -14.95
CA GLY A 450 -0.36 -13.75 -15.18
C GLY A 450 0.15 -13.90 -16.61
N TYR A 451 -0.74 -13.94 -17.62
CA TYR A 451 -0.31 -14.05 -19.02
C TYR A 451 0.62 -12.92 -19.45
N PHE A 452 0.47 -11.74 -18.84
CA PHE A 452 1.34 -10.59 -19.02
C PHE A 452 1.58 -9.90 -17.67
N SER A 453 2.79 -9.34 -17.47
CA SER A 453 3.17 -8.65 -16.23
C SER A 453 2.39 -7.37 -15.98
N THR A 454 2.02 -6.65 -17.05
CA THR A 454 1.25 -5.39 -16.95
C THR A 454 0.23 -5.26 -18.09
N GLY A 455 -0.71 -4.32 -17.94
CA GLY A 455 -1.63 -3.93 -19.02
C GLY A 455 -0.91 -3.48 -20.30
N TYR A 456 0.23 -2.80 -20.15
CA TYR A 456 1.03 -2.33 -21.28
C TYR A 456 1.72 -3.47 -22.03
N ASP A 457 2.17 -4.50 -21.33
CA ASP A 457 2.80 -5.68 -21.96
C ASP A 457 1.77 -6.44 -22.83
N GLY A 458 0.54 -6.57 -22.34
CA GLY A 458 -0.58 -7.12 -23.12
C GLY A 458 -0.89 -6.28 -24.36
N TYR A 459 -0.92 -4.96 -24.24
CA TYR A 459 -1.08 -4.04 -25.38
C TYR A 459 0.06 -4.20 -26.40
N CYS A 460 1.32 -4.23 -25.95
CA CYS A 460 2.49 -4.43 -26.82
C CYS A 460 2.42 -5.77 -27.56
N ALA A 461 1.96 -6.83 -26.89
CA ALA A 461 1.80 -8.13 -27.52
C ALA A 461 0.75 -8.10 -28.66
N LEU A 462 -0.42 -7.49 -28.42
CA LEU A 462 -1.44 -7.29 -29.46
C LEU A 462 -0.94 -6.39 -30.60
N TYR A 463 -0.19 -5.34 -30.26
CA TYR A 463 0.41 -4.43 -31.23
C TYR A 463 1.36 -5.17 -32.17
N ASN A 464 2.33 -5.90 -31.60
CA ASN A 464 3.36 -6.63 -32.32
C ASN A 464 2.79 -7.78 -33.14
N LEU A 465 1.68 -8.40 -32.70
CA LEU A 465 1.02 -9.48 -33.42
C LEU A 465 0.53 -9.05 -34.81
N LEU A 466 -0.14 -7.90 -34.92
CA LEU A 466 -0.63 -7.40 -36.20
C LEU A 466 0.44 -6.61 -36.95
N GLY A 467 1.30 -5.88 -36.23
CA GLY A 467 2.22 -4.91 -36.81
C GLY A 467 1.50 -3.64 -37.29
N ARG A 468 2.27 -2.56 -37.42
CA ARG A 468 1.81 -1.20 -37.72
C ARG A 468 0.84 -1.13 -38.91
N ASP A 469 1.22 -1.72 -40.05
CA ASP A 469 0.45 -1.60 -41.30
C ASP A 469 -0.92 -2.28 -41.21
N ASN A 470 -1.03 -3.39 -40.48
CA ASN A 470 -2.30 -4.09 -40.32
C ASN A 470 -3.21 -3.38 -39.31
N TRP A 471 -2.66 -2.75 -38.27
CA TRP A 471 -3.42 -1.83 -37.42
C TRP A 471 -4.00 -0.67 -38.24
N ALA A 472 -3.19 -0.06 -39.10
CA ALA A 472 -3.64 1.03 -39.97
C ALA A 472 -4.74 0.59 -40.96
N LYS A 473 -4.75 -0.68 -41.40
CA LYS A 473 -5.83 -1.21 -42.26
C LYS A 473 -7.18 -1.30 -41.55
N LEU A 474 -7.23 -1.38 -40.22
CA LEU A 474 -8.49 -1.54 -39.48
C LEU A 474 -9.47 -0.36 -39.69
N ARG A 475 -8.98 0.87 -39.89
CA ARG A 475 -9.83 2.03 -40.22
C ARG A 475 -10.57 1.90 -41.54
N THR A 476 -10.10 1.03 -42.43
CA THR A 476 -10.69 0.77 -43.76
C THR A 476 -11.65 -0.42 -43.77
N ILE A 477 -11.93 -1.02 -42.61
CA ILE A 477 -12.88 -2.12 -42.53
C ILE A 477 -14.23 -1.69 -43.09
N LYS A 478 -14.84 -2.55 -43.91
CA LYS A 478 -16.15 -2.35 -44.53
C LYS A 478 -17.10 -3.48 -44.11
N PRO A 479 -18.43 -3.28 -44.15
CA PRO A 479 -19.38 -4.34 -43.85
C PRO A 479 -19.19 -5.61 -44.70
N ILE A 480 -18.72 -5.47 -45.95
CA ILE A 480 -18.42 -6.58 -46.85
C ILE A 480 -17.33 -7.53 -46.30
N HIS A 481 -16.40 -7.03 -45.48
CA HIS A 481 -15.33 -7.83 -44.88
C HIS A 481 -15.86 -8.84 -43.84
N PHE A 482 -17.10 -8.68 -43.37
CA PHE A 482 -17.72 -9.58 -42.39
C PHE A 482 -18.63 -10.63 -43.01
N LYS A 483 -18.79 -10.67 -44.35
CA LYS A 483 -19.67 -11.66 -45.00
C LYS A 483 -19.16 -13.10 -44.88
N SER A 484 -17.85 -13.28 -44.82
CA SER A 484 -17.21 -14.59 -44.71
C SER A 484 -15.95 -14.47 -43.88
N CYS A 485 -15.75 -15.42 -42.95
CA CYS A 485 -14.52 -15.53 -42.17
C CYS A 485 -14.06 -16.99 -42.21
N LYS A 486 -12.75 -17.24 -42.33
CA LYS A 486 -12.24 -18.61 -42.22
C LYS A 486 -12.40 -19.08 -40.77
N GLU A 487 -12.83 -20.31 -40.58
CA GLU A 487 -13.10 -20.88 -39.25
C GLU A 487 -11.93 -20.74 -38.28
N GLY A 488 -10.69 -20.91 -38.75
CA GLY A 488 -9.49 -20.74 -37.94
C GLY A 488 -9.38 -19.36 -37.28
N TYR A 489 -9.79 -18.30 -37.97
CA TYR A 489 -9.80 -16.94 -37.40
C TYR A 489 -10.91 -16.76 -36.36
N LEU A 490 -12.05 -17.45 -36.50
CA LEU A 490 -13.11 -17.42 -35.49
C LEU A 490 -12.67 -18.09 -34.19
N ARG A 491 -11.98 -19.24 -34.30
CA ARG A 491 -11.39 -19.92 -33.13
C ARG A 491 -10.34 -19.04 -32.46
N LEU A 492 -9.42 -18.47 -33.24
CA LEU A 492 -8.39 -17.58 -32.72
C LEU A 492 -8.99 -16.32 -32.07
N ALA A 493 -10.05 -15.75 -32.65
CA ALA A 493 -10.75 -14.61 -32.05
C ALA A 493 -11.39 -14.97 -30.70
N ALA A 494 -11.94 -16.19 -30.56
CA ALA A 494 -12.47 -16.65 -29.29
C ALA A 494 -11.38 -16.71 -28.20
N GLU A 495 -10.20 -17.23 -28.53
CA GLU A 495 -9.05 -17.24 -27.61
C GLU A 495 -8.59 -15.84 -27.22
N PHE A 496 -8.52 -14.90 -28.17
CA PHE A 496 -8.20 -13.51 -27.83
C PHE A 496 -9.25 -12.88 -26.92
N HIS A 497 -10.54 -13.17 -27.12
CA HIS A 497 -11.60 -12.67 -26.25
C HIS A 497 -11.60 -13.31 -24.85
N GLN A 498 -10.99 -14.49 -24.69
CA GLN A 498 -10.71 -15.06 -23.37
C GLN A 498 -9.58 -14.33 -22.64
N CYS A 499 -8.79 -13.49 -23.32
CA CYS A 499 -7.71 -12.74 -22.70
C CYS A 499 -7.92 -11.23 -22.68
N PHE A 500 -8.67 -10.69 -23.64
CA PHE A 500 -8.78 -9.26 -23.90
C PHE A 500 -10.22 -8.84 -24.18
N VAL A 501 -10.57 -7.67 -23.68
CA VAL A 501 -11.78 -6.94 -24.07
C VAL A 501 -11.47 -6.15 -25.34
N ALA A 502 -12.13 -6.51 -26.44
CA ALA A 502 -11.95 -5.88 -27.75
C ALA A 502 -10.46 -5.78 -28.20
N PRO A 503 -9.77 -6.91 -28.38
CA PRO A 503 -8.32 -6.98 -28.62
C PRO A 503 -7.85 -6.13 -29.81
N PHE A 504 -8.71 -5.94 -30.82
CA PHE A 504 -8.38 -5.21 -32.04
C PHE A 504 -9.34 -4.06 -32.30
N GLY A 505 -10.02 -3.51 -31.28
CA GLY A 505 -11.05 -2.50 -31.45
C GLY A 505 -12.47 -3.05 -31.48
N ILE A 506 -13.44 -2.15 -31.63
CA ILE A 506 -14.87 -2.48 -31.75
C ILE A 506 -15.49 -1.84 -32.98
N LEU A 507 -16.64 -2.36 -33.39
CA LEU A 507 -17.47 -1.74 -34.41
C LEU A 507 -18.54 -0.86 -33.77
N ASP A 508 -18.87 0.23 -34.45
CA ASP A 508 -20.00 1.06 -34.10
C ASP A 508 -21.34 0.29 -34.18
N GLY A 509 -22.24 0.56 -33.25
CA GLY A 509 -23.46 -0.22 -33.02
C GLY A 509 -24.44 -0.22 -34.20
N HIS A 510 -24.41 0.80 -35.06
CA HIS A 510 -25.22 0.83 -36.29
C HIS A 510 -24.71 -0.16 -37.35
N GLY A 511 -23.38 -0.35 -37.41
CA GLY A 511 -22.76 -1.37 -38.25
C GLY A 511 -23.11 -2.78 -37.76
N VAL A 512 -23.00 -3.02 -36.45
CA VAL A 512 -23.31 -4.31 -35.83
C VAL A 512 -24.77 -4.72 -36.03
N THR A 513 -25.72 -3.79 -35.88
CA THR A 513 -27.15 -4.10 -36.08
C THR A 513 -27.48 -4.42 -37.55
N SER A 514 -26.85 -3.72 -38.49
CA SER A 514 -27.00 -4.01 -39.92
C SER A 514 -26.40 -5.37 -40.30
N LEU A 515 -25.19 -5.67 -39.80
CA LEU A 515 -24.54 -6.97 -39.98
C LEU A 515 -25.35 -8.11 -39.34
N THR A 516 -25.86 -7.91 -38.13
CA THR A 516 -26.67 -8.91 -37.43
C THR A 516 -27.98 -9.19 -38.16
N LYS A 517 -28.62 -8.15 -38.72
CA LYS A 517 -29.82 -8.32 -39.56
C LYS A 517 -29.49 -9.12 -40.82
N GLN A 518 -28.39 -8.79 -41.50
CA GLN A 518 -27.94 -9.50 -42.70
C GLN A 518 -27.61 -10.97 -42.41
N MET A 519 -26.81 -11.25 -41.37
CA MET A 519 -26.48 -12.62 -40.95
C MET A 519 -27.71 -13.43 -40.54
N ARG A 520 -28.70 -12.81 -39.88
CA ARG A 520 -29.98 -13.47 -39.55
C ARG A 520 -30.78 -13.83 -40.80
N CYS A 521 -30.78 -12.99 -41.84
CA CYS A 521 -31.41 -13.28 -43.11
C CYS A 521 -30.71 -14.46 -43.81
N ASP A 522 -29.38 -14.43 -43.90
CA ASP A 522 -28.59 -15.48 -44.57
C ASP A 522 -28.71 -16.81 -43.84
N TYR A 523 -28.73 -16.81 -42.50
CA TYR A 523 -28.97 -18.01 -41.70
C TYR A 523 -30.37 -18.60 -41.91
N ARG A 524 -31.40 -17.75 -42.01
CA ARG A 524 -32.77 -18.23 -42.31
C ARG A 524 -32.82 -18.87 -43.69
N ILE A 525 -32.23 -18.24 -44.71
CA ILE A 525 -32.14 -18.78 -46.07
C ILE A 525 -31.41 -20.13 -46.07
N HIS A 526 -30.26 -20.22 -45.41
CA HIS A 526 -29.48 -21.47 -45.35
C HIS A 526 -30.21 -22.58 -44.58
N ARG A 527 -30.84 -22.24 -43.44
CA ARG A 527 -31.63 -23.20 -42.64
C ARG A 527 -32.84 -23.72 -43.42
N ASP A 528 -33.51 -22.85 -44.17
CA ASP A 528 -34.69 -23.24 -44.96
C ASP A 528 -34.27 -24.06 -46.19
N ALA A 529 -33.12 -23.77 -46.80
CA ALA A 529 -32.49 -24.62 -47.82
C ALA A 529 -32.11 -26.01 -47.29
N LEU A 530 -31.52 -26.11 -46.09
CA LEU A 530 -31.22 -27.40 -45.44
C LEU A 530 -32.49 -28.19 -45.10
N ARG A 531 -33.57 -27.51 -44.69
CA ARG A 531 -34.88 -28.13 -44.47
C ARG A 531 -35.49 -28.65 -45.77
N GLN A 532 -35.36 -27.92 -46.88
CA GLN A 532 -35.80 -28.38 -48.20
C GLN A 532 -34.96 -29.58 -48.67
N ALA A 533 -33.63 -29.54 -48.55
CA ALA A 533 -32.75 -30.65 -48.91
C ALA A 533 -33.08 -31.93 -48.10
N ARG A 534 -33.38 -31.82 -46.80
CA ARG A 534 -33.83 -32.95 -45.97
C ARG A 534 -35.19 -33.52 -46.38
N ARG A 535 -36.07 -32.74 -47.01
CA ARG A 535 -37.35 -33.22 -47.53
C ARG A 535 -37.21 -33.93 -48.88
N VAL A 536 -36.16 -33.62 -49.62
CA VAL A 536 -35.89 -34.20 -50.95
C VAL A 536 -35.02 -35.45 -50.85
N LEU A 537 -34.29 -35.66 -49.75
CA LEU A 537 -33.62 -36.93 -49.45
C LEU A 537 -34.67 -38.05 -49.30
N PRO A 538 -34.72 -39.02 -50.24
CA PRO A 538 -35.72 -40.06 -50.20
C PRO A 538 -35.51 -40.95 -48.97
N HIS A 539 -36.62 -41.31 -48.31
CA HIS A 539 -36.69 -42.18 -47.13
C HIS A 539 -36.26 -43.63 -47.39
N THR A 540 -35.48 -43.91 -48.43
CA THR A 540 -35.19 -45.28 -48.92
C THR A 540 -34.09 -46.03 -48.18
N LEU A 541 -33.60 -45.52 -47.04
CA LEU A 541 -32.71 -46.24 -46.14
C LEU A 541 -33.25 -46.18 -44.71
N ARG A 542 -34.30 -46.96 -44.45
CA ARG A 542 -34.69 -47.30 -43.09
C ARG A 542 -35.04 -48.78 -43.04
N ASP A 543 -33.97 -49.55 -42.95
CA ASP A 543 -33.81 -50.84 -42.27
C ASP A 543 -34.99 -51.81 -42.33
N ASP A 544 -34.86 -52.79 -43.22
CA ASP A 544 -35.43 -54.11 -43.05
C ASP A 544 -34.93 -54.72 -41.73
N PRO A 545 -35.81 -55.13 -40.81
CA PRO A 545 -35.41 -55.93 -39.67
C PRO A 545 -35.18 -57.37 -40.14
N VAL A 546 -33.91 -57.76 -40.31
CA VAL A 546 -33.52 -59.16 -40.52
C VAL A 546 -33.67 -59.91 -39.18
N GLY A 547 -34.55 -60.92 -39.20
CA GLY A 547 -34.67 -61.95 -38.16
C GLY A 547 -33.71 -63.11 -38.36
#